data_AF-A0A645HQY0-F1
#
_entry.id   AF-A0A645HQY0-F1
#
_cell.length_a   1.000
_cell.length_b   1.000
_cell.length_c   1.000
_cell.angle_alpha   90.00
_cell.angle_beta   90.00
_cell.angle_gamma   90.00
#
_symmetry.space_group_name_H-M   'P 1'
#
loop_
_entity.id
_entity.type
_entity.pdbx_description
1 polymer ?
#
loop_
_entity_poly.entity_id
_entity_poly.type
_entity_poly.pdbx_seq_one_letter_code
_entity_poly.pdbx_strand_id
1 'polypeptide(L)'
;MEIRRPLPIGFWKGTSLALALDLIAAALSGGATTRRIGLEEGELEASQVFITIDLSSFPDRSQIEEEIAASLAQIKDSKREDPAVPIRFPGEKRLSLRKENLELGIPVDERIWNEICSL
;
A
#
# COMPACT_ATOMS: atom_id res chain seq x y z
N MET A 1 4.10 6.27 -24.29
CA MET A 1 3.18 6.00 -23.19
C MET A 1 1.92 6.85 -23.37
N GLU A 2 0.74 6.22 -23.44
CA GLU A 2 -0.53 6.97 -23.55
C GLU A 2 -0.82 7.64 -22.19
N ILE A 3 -1.05 8.96 -22.18
CA ILE A 3 -1.33 9.70 -20.94
C ILE A 3 -2.74 9.30 -20.47
N ARG A 4 -2.80 8.30 -19.59
CA ARG A 4 -4.02 8.00 -18.84
C ARG A 4 -4.22 9.14 -17.82
N ARG A 5 -5.46 9.57 -17.64
CA ARG A 5 -5.84 10.62 -16.66
C ARG A 5 -6.51 9.98 -15.44
N PRO A 6 -5.79 9.24 -14.59
CA PRO A 6 -6.37 8.75 -13.35
C PRO A 6 -6.69 9.94 -12.43
N LEU A 7 -7.84 9.88 -11.75
CA LEU A 7 -8.20 10.89 -10.75
C LEU A 7 -7.35 10.68 -9.48
N PRO A 8 -6.60 11.69 -9.01
CA PRO A 8 -5.83 11.56 -7.78
C PRO A 8 -6.73 11.35 -6.56
N ILE A 9 -6.34 10.42 -5.68
CA ILE A 9 -7.04 10.20 -4.40
C ILE A 9 -7.08 11.50 -3.59
N GLY A 10 -8.28 11.95 -3.21
CA GLY A 10 -8.41 13.22 -2.47
C GLY A 10 -7.92 14.45 -3.24
N PHE A 11 -7.96 14.42 -4.58
CA PHE A 11 -7.63 15.54 -5.47
C PHE A 11 -6.24 16.12 -5.19
N TRP A 12 -6.16 17.40 -4.79
CA TRP A 12 -4.91 18.10 -4.53
C TRP A 12 -4.10 17.47 -3.40
N LYS A 13 -4.73 16.76 -2.45
CA LYS A 13 -4.00 16.05 -1.39
C LYS A 13 -3.22 14.88 -1.97
N GLY A 14 -3.82 14.10 -2.86
CA GLY A 14 -3.16 13.00 -3.55
C GLY A 14 -2.04 13.49 -4.47
N THR A 15 -2.29 14.55 -5.24
CA THR A 15 -1.28 15.15 -6.11
C THR A 15 -0.06 15.65 -5.32
N SER A 16 -0.29 16.37 -4.23
CA SER A 16 0.80 16.87 -3.39
C SER A 16 1.56 15.74 -2.69
N LEU A 17 0.87 14.70 -2.22
CA LEU A 17 1.52 13.54 -1.60
C LEU A 17 2.38 12.77 -2.62
N ALA A 18 1.90 12.57 -3.85
CA ALA A 18 2.66 11.91 -4.91
C ALA A 18 3.95 12.69 -5.25
N LEU A 19 3.85 14.02 -5.37
CA LEU A 19 5.02 14.88 -5.61
C LEU A 19 6.02 14.81 -4.45
N ALA A 20 5.54 14.85 -3.20
CA ALA A 20 6.42 14.77 -2.04
C ALA A 20 7.17 13.43 -1.98
N LEU A 21 6.48 12.31 -2.21
CA LEU A 21 7.08 10.98 -2.22
C LEU A 21 8.12 10.83 -3.35
N ASP A 22 7.83 11.34 -4.55
CA ASP A 22 8.77 11.32 -5.69
C ASP A 22 10.08 12.06 -5.34
N LEU A 23 9.96 13.28 -4.82
CA LEU A 23 11.12 14.09 -4.47
C LEU A 23 11.92 13.48 -3.30
N ILE A 24 11.25 12.94 -2.29
CA ILE A 24 11.93 12.25 -1.17
C ILE A 24 12.67 11.01 -1.68
N ALA A 25 12.02 10.20 -2.52
CA ALA A 25 12.62 8.99 -3.06
C ALA A 25 13.84 9.30 -3.93
N ALA A 26 13.71 10.23 -4.88
CA ALA A 26 14.80 10.64 -5.76
C ALA A 26 15.96 11.26 -4.99
N ALA A 27 15.68 12.17 -4.04
CA ALA A 27 16.71 12.86 -3.28
C ALA A 27 17.50 11.93 -2.33
N LEU A 28 16.81 11.03 -1.60
CA LEU A 28 17.46 10.13 -0.65
C LEU A 28 18.20 8.97 -1.33
N SER A 29 17.70 8.50 -2.47
CA SER A 29 18.37 7.44 -3.24
C SER A 29 19.44 7.95 -4.22
N GLY A 30 19.48 9.27 -4.49
CA GLY A 30 20.28 9.84 -5.57
C GLY A 30 19.79 9.45 -6.98
N GLY A 31 18.57 8.93 -7.10
CA GLY A 31 18.01 8.39 -8.33
C GLY A 31 17.11 9.35 -9.12
N ALA A 32 16.25 8.78 -9.96
CA ALA A 32 15.40 9.51 -10.90
C ALA A 32 14.07 9.96 -10.29
N THR A 33 13.60 11.16 -10.65
CA THR A 33 12.21 11.56 -10.42
C THR A 33 11.28 10.91 -11.45
N THR A 34 9.98 10.82 -11.14
CA THR A 34 8.94 10.36 -12.07
C THR A 34 8.94 11.15 -13.39
N ARG A 35 9.28 12.45 -13.34
CA ARG A 35 9.49 13.27 -14.55
C ARG A 35 10.61 12.71 -15.42
N ARG A 36 11.76 12.32 -14.84
CA ARG A 36 12.90 11.77 -15.60
C ARG A 36 12.56 10.39 -16.13
N ILE A 37 11.96 9.53 -15.31
CA ILE A 37 11.54 8.17 -15.70
C ILE A 37 10.58 8.23 -16.89
N GLY A 38 9.62 9.17 -16.88
CA GLY A 38 8.66 9.33 -17.98
C GLY A 38 9.24 9.80 -19.33
N LEU A 39 10.54 10.12 -19.40
CA LEU A 39 11.24 10.45 -20.66
C LEU A 39 11.92 9.23 -21.30
N GLU A 40 12.10 8.14 -20.55
CA GLU A 40 12.77 6.92 -21.02
C GLU A 40 11.80 5.94 -21.69
N GLU A 41 12.32 5.01 -22.50
CA GLU A 41 11.53 3.90 -23.03
C GLU A 41 11.28 2.84 -21.94
N GLY A 42 10.16 2.99 -21.22
CA GLY A 42 9.73 2.08 -20.17
C GLY A 42 9.92 2.64 -18.76
N GLU A 43 9.41 1.93 -17.75
CA GLU A 43 9.51 2.32 -16.34
C GLU A 43 10.73 1.64 -15.70
N LEU A 44 11.92 2.16 -15.98
CA LEU A 44 13.19 1.68 -15.44
C LEU A 44 13.79 2.66 -14.41
N GLU A 45 14.77 2.20 -13.63
CA GLU A 45 15.53 3.03 -12.66
C GLU A 45 14.68 3.77 -11.61
N ALA A 46 13.59 3.13 -11.15
CA ALA A 46 12.72 3.71 -10.13
C ALA A 46 13.44 3.97 -8.81
N SER A 47 13.31 5.18 -8.28
CA SER A 47 13.79 5.54 -6.95
C SER A 47 12.89 4.97 -5.85
N GLN A 48 13.50 4.36 -4.84
CA GLN A 48 12.80 3.73 -3.71
C GLN A 48 13.49 4.06 -2.39
N VAL A 49 12.69 4.21 -1.33
CA VAL A 49 13.15 4.43 0.05
C VAL A 49 12.45 3.43 0.96
N PHE A 50 13.24 2.77 1.80
CA PHE A 50 12.76 1.84 2.82
C PHE A 50 13.06 2.42 4.20
N ILE A 51 12.04 2.50 5.06
CA ILE A 51 12.16 3.02 6.42
C ILE A 51 11.75 1.90 7.38
N THR A 52 12.63 1.59 8.32
CA THR A 52 12.38 0.63 9.40
C THR A 52 12.44 1.35 10.73
N ILE A 53 11.43 1.15 11.57
CA ILE A 53 11.38 1.68 12.93
C ILE A 53 11.32 0.49 13.87
N ASP A 54 12.35 0.31 14.68
CA ASP A 54 12.41 -0.78 15.66
C ASP A 54 11.83 -0.33 17.01
N LEU A 55 10.60 -0.75 17.29
CA LEU A 55 9.93 -0.45 18.55
C LEU A 55 10.62 -1.09 19.77
N SER A 56 11.48 -2.09 19.60
CA SER A 56 12.20 -2.70 20.73
C SER A 56 13.23 -1.75 21.34
N SER A 57 13.65 -0.73 20.60
CA SER A 57 14.55 0.32 21.09
C SER A 57 13.86 1.37 21.97
N PHE A 58 12.53 1.34 22.07
CA PHE A 58 11.75 2.33 22.80
C PHE A 58 11.52 1.86 24.24
N PRO A 59 11.80 2.70 25.25
CA PRO A 59 11.66 2.32 26.67
C PRO A 59 10.19 2.04 27.07
N ASP A 60 9.24 2.57 26.32
CA ASP A 60 7.79 2.53 26.54
C ASP A 60 7.05 1.60 25.56
N ARG A 61 7.77 0.66 24.92
CA ARG A 61 7.22 -0.26 23.91
C ARG A 61 5.87 -0.87 24.27
N SER A 62 5.74 -1.45 25.47
CA SER A 62 4.51 -2.15 25.88
C SER A 62 3.30 -1.21 25.90
N GLN A 63 3.51 0.04 26.32
CA GLN A 63 2.45 1.05 26.33
C GLN A 63 2.07 1.44 24.90
N ILE A 64 3.05 1.61 24.00
CA ILE A 64 2.81 1.88 22.58
C ILE A 64 1.97 0.76 21.93
N GLU A 65 2.34 -0.50 22.18
CA GLU A 65 1.61 -1.66 21.66
C GLU A 65 0.17 -1.73 22.19
N GLU A 66 -0.03 -1.44 23.49
CA GLU A 66 -1.36 -1.40 24.12
C GLU A 66 -2.25 -0.30 23.51
N GLU A 67 -1.71 0.91 23.33
CA GLU A 67 -2.45 2.03 22.72
C GLU A 67 -2.83 1.77 21.26
N ILE A 68 -1.93 1.13 20.49
CA ILE A 68 -2.23 0.68 19.14
C ILE A 68 -3.38 -0.34 19.16
N ALA A 69 -3.31 -1.34 20.05
CA ALA A 69 -4.36 -2.36 20.16
C ALA A 69 -5.71 -1.75 20.57
N ALA A 70 -5.72 -0.83 21.52
CA ALA A 70 -6.92 -0.11 21.97
C ALA A 70 -7.53 0.73 20.83
N SER A 71 -6.70 1.44 20.06
CA SER A 71 -7.13 2.23 18.91
C SER A 71 -7.77 1.35 17.82
N LEU A 72 -7.18 0.18 17.53
CA LEU A 72 -7.73 -0.76 16.56
C LEU A 72 -9.07 -1.36 17.02
N ALA A 73 -9.20 -1.66 18.32
CA ALA A 73 -10.46 -2.11 18.90
C ALA A 73 -11.55 -1.03 18.79
N GLN A 74 -11.22 0.24 19.09
CA GLN A 74 -12.14 1.36 18.95
C GLN A 74 -12.66 1.54 17.51
N ILE A 75 -11.79 1.36 16.51
CA ILE A 75 -12.20 1.40 15.09
C ILE A 75 -13.26 0.31 14.82
N LYS A 76 -13.08 -0.90 15.35
CA LYS A 76 -14.03 -2.01 15.14
C LYS A 76 -15.37 -1.80 15.82
N ASP A 77 -15.35 -1.14 16.98
CA ASP A 77 -16.55 -0.83 17.78
C ASP A 77 -17.30 0.42 17.30
N SER A 78 -16.80 1.08 16.25
CA SER A 78 -17.47 2.22 15.65
C SER A 78 -18.86 1.84 15.11
N LYS A 79 -19.79 2.79 15.17
CA LYS A 79 -21.15 2.58 14.65
C LYS A 79 -21.09 2.25 13.16
N ARG A 80 -21.63 1.10 12.79
CA ARG A 80 -21.73 0.67 11.39
C ARG A 80 -22.83 1.44 10.68
N GLU A 81 -22.54 1.88 9.45
CA GLU A 81 -23.55 2.40 8.52
C GLU A 81 -24.51 1.27 8.11
N ASP A 82 -23.94 0.12 7.72
CA ASP A 82 -24.67 -1.11 7.39
C ASP A 82 -24.28 -2.20 8.40
N PRO A 83 -25.23 -2.73 9.19
CA PRO A 83 -24.98 -3.82 10.13
C PRO A 83 -24.37 -5.08 9.50
N ALA A 84 -24.63 -5.34 8.21
CA ALA A 84 -24.13 -6.51 7.48
C ALA A 84 -22.67 -6.36 7.02
N VAL A 85 -22.14 -5.13 6.98
CA VAL A 85 -20.78 -4.86 6.51
C VAL A 85 -19.85 -4.65 7.71
N PRO A 86 -18.87 -5.55 7.96
CA PRO A 86 -17.95 -5.37 9.07
C PRO A 86 -16.98 -4.22 8.80
N ILE A 87 -16.73 -3.39 9.81
CA ILE A 87 -15.68 -2.37 9.79
C ILE A 87 -14.32 -3.08 9.83
N ARG A 88 -13.40 -2.60 9.01
CA ARG A 88 -12.03 -3.13 8.92
C ARG A 88 -11.03 -2.00 8.92
N PHE A 89 -9.87 -2.24 9.53
CA PHE A 89 -8.73 -1.34 9.39
C PHE A 89 -7.83 -1.75 8.22
N PRO A 90 -7.01 -0.84 7.67
CA PRO A 90 -6.14 -1.14 6.54
C PRO A 90 -5.22 -2.35 6.80
N GLY A 91 -5.22 -3.31 5.88
CA GLY A 91 -4.38 -4.51 5.95
C GLY A 91 -4.97 -5.71 6.69
N GLU A 92 -6.06 -5.54 7.44
CA GLU A 92 -6.70 -6.63 8.22
C GLU A 92 -7.11 -7.83 7.36
N LYS A 93 -7.69 -7.57 6.19
CA LYS A 93 -8.17 -8.62 5.26
C LYS A 93 -7.04 -9.52 4.74
N ARG A 94 -5.78 -9.04 4.72
CA ARG A 94 -4.65 -9.76 4.10
C ARG A 94 -4.36 -11.08 4.78
N LEU A 95 -4.47 -11.17 6.11
CA LEU A 95 -4.19 -12.41 6.85
C LEU A 95 -5.22 -13.50 6.52
N SER A 96 -6.51 -13.13 6.48
CA SER A 96 -7.59 -14.04 6.12
C SER A 96 -7.44 -14.54 4.69
N LEU A 97 -7.22 -13.63 3.73
CA LEU A 97 -7.01 -14.00 2.32
C LEU A 97 -5.79 -14.89 2.13
N ARG A 98 -4.69 -14.65 2.86
CA ARG A 98 -3.50 -15.50 2.77
C ARG A 98 -3.80 -16.91 3.26
N LYS A 99 -4.52 -17.06 4.38
CA LYS A 99 -4.92 -18.36 4.91
C LYS A 99 -5.81 -19.10 3.91
N GLU A 100 -6.85 -18.43 3.41
CA GLU A 100 -7.77 -18.96 2.40
C GLU A 100 -7.02 -19.41 1.14
N ASN A 101 -6.13 -18.58 0.60
CA ASN A 101 -5.35 -18.92 -0.59
C ASN A 101 -4.38 -20.09 -0.38
N LEU A 102 -3.88 -20.30 0.85
CA LEU A 102 -3.05 -21.45 1.18
C LEU A 102 -3.86 -22.75 1.30
N GLU A 103 -5.13 -22.66 1.73
CA GLU A 103 -6.02 -23.79 1.91
C GLU A 103 -6.74 -24.19 0.60
N LEU A 104 -7.22 -23.20 -0.15
CA LEU A 104 -8.07 -23.38 -1.33
C LEU A 104 -7.33 -23.17 -2.66
N GLY A 105 -6.08 -22.69 -2.61
CA GLY A 105 -5.32 -22.26 -3.78
C GLY A 105 -5.50 -20.77 -4.09
N ILE A 106 -4.59 -20.21 -4.89
CA ILE A 106 -4.61 -18.79 -5.26
C ILE A 106 -5.56 -18.62 -6.45
N PRO A 107 -6.64 -17.82 -6.33
CA PRO A 107 -7.50 -17.53 -7.46
C PRO A 107 -6.76 -16.66 -8.48
N VAL A 108 -6.78 -17.08 -9.74
CA VAL A 108 -6.20 -16.35 -10.87
C VAL A 108 -7.27 -16.20 -11.95
N ASP A 109 -7.38 -15.01 -12.56
CA ASP A 109 -8.28 -14.80 -13.70
C ASP A 109 -7.83 -15.68 -14.87
N GLU A 110 -8.76 -16.45 -15.44
CA GLU A 110 -8.46 -17.42 -16.51
C GLU A 110 -7.77 -16.78 -17.71
N ARG A 111 -8.10 -15.53 -18.05
CA ARG A 111 -7.48 -14.83 -19.19
C ARG A 111 -6.01 -14.56 -18.89
N ILE A 112 -5.69 -14.13 -17.68
CA ILE A 112 -4.31 -13.90 -17.23
C ILE A 112 -3.55 -15.23 -17.16
N TRP A 113 -4.18 -16.29 -16.66
CA TRP A 113 -3.56 -17.61 -16.61
C TRP A 113 -3.18 -18.12 -18.00
N ASN A 114 -4.10 -18.01 -18.97
CA ASN A 114 -3.86 -18.41 -20.34
C ASN A 114 -2.75 -17.58 -21.01
N GLU A 115 -2.70 -16.27 -20.73
CA GLU A 115 -1.61 -15.40 -21.21
C GLU A 115 -0.26 -15.89 -20.68
N ILE A 116 -0.15 -16.17 -19.38
CA ILE A 116 1.08 -16.71 -18.76
C ILE A 116 1.48 -18.04 -19.37
N CYS A 117 0.54 -18.95 -19.60
CA CYS A 117 0.82 -20.25 -20.22
C CYS A 117 1.26 -20.16 -21.70
N SER A 118 1.10 -19.00 -22.33
CA SER A 118 1.48 -18.75 -23.73
C SER A 118 2.84 -18.04 -23.90
N LEU A 119 3.46 -17.62 -22.79
CA LEU A 119 4.81 -17.04 -22.75
C LEU A 119 5.89 -18.12 -22.92
#